data_AF-A0A382SZH0-F1
#
_entry.id   AF-A0A382SZH0-F1
#
_cell.length_a   1.000
_cell.length_b   1.000
_cell.length_c   1.000
_cell.angle_alpha   90.00
_cell.angle_beta   90.00
_cell.angle_gamma   90.00
#
_symmetry.space_group_name_H-M   'P 1'
#
loop_
_entity.id
_entity.type
_entity.pdbx_description
1 polymer ?
#
loop_
_entity_poly.entity_id
_entity_poly.type
_entity_poly.pdbx_seq_one_letter_code
_entity_poly.pdbx_strand_id
1 'polypeptide(L)'
;NRFFCMPSARNRILGAQLYRYDLAGFLHWAFNFYFTQYSTRPLDPFVETDAGRAFPAGDAFLVYPGEDGPIDSIRGQVFREALQDQRALQLLEKLQGRDKTITLLEQHASAPITMKRYPRGKAWLLAMRQRCNRRIAKLG
;
A
#
# COMPACT_ATOMS: atom_id res chain seq x y z
N ASN A 1 0.72 2.11 -8.22
CA ASN A 1 -0.61 1.73 -8.74
C ASN A 1 -1.16 0.54 -8.00
N ARG A 2 -2.48 0.51 -7.84
CA ARG A 2 -3.23 -0.49 -7.05
C ARG A 2 -4.52 -0.87 -7.78
N PHE A 3 -4.38 -1.24 -9.06
CA PHE A 3 -5.50 -1.63 -9.92
C PHE A 3 -6.00 -3.02 -9.56
N PHE A 4 -7.19 -3.39 -10.04
CA PHE A 4 -7.79 -4.70 -9.75
C PHE A 4 -6.91 -5.87 -10.22
N CYS A 5 -6.27 -5.73 -11.38
CA CYS A 5 -5.38 -6.76 -11.92
C CYS A 5 -4.02 -6.85 -11.23
N MET A 6 -3.73 -5.99 -10.24
CA MET A 6 -2.44 -5.99 -9.55
C MET A 6 -2.52 -6.80 -8.25
N PRO A 7 -1.50 -7.63 -7.95
CA PRO A 7 -1.45 -8.35 -6.68
C PRO A 7 -1.41 -7.40 -5.47
N SER A 8 -2.13 -7.75 -4.39
CA SER A 8 -2.11 -6.99 -3.13
C SER A 8 -0.71 -6.76 -2.56
N ALA A 9 0.23 -7.69 -2.78
CA ALA A 9 1.62 -7.52 -2.37
C ALA A 9 2.28 -6.27 -2.97
N ARG A 10 1.93 -5.90 -4.22
CA ARG A 10 2.42 -4.69 -4.89
C ARG A 10 1.90 -3.41 -4.24
N ASN A 11 0.71 -3.47 -3.62
CA ASN A 11 0.18 -2.39 -2.81
C ASN A 11 0.90 -2.32 -1.45
N ARG A 12 0.99 -3.44 -0.73
CA ARG A 12 1.54 -3.46 0.62
C ARG A 12 3.01 -3.07 0.71
N ILE A 13 3.84 -3.51 -0.25
CA ILE A 13 5.29 -3.21 -0.26
C ILE A 13 5.59 -1.72 -0.30
N LEU A 14 4.64 -0.90 -0.75
CA LEU A 14 4.77 0.55 -0.80
C LEU A 14 5.18 1.13 0.56
N GLY A 15 4.69 0.59 1.67
CA GLY A 15 5.04 1.07 3.01
C GLY A 15 6.54 0.97 3.32
N ALA A 16 7.15 -0.16 2.95
CA ALA A 16 8.59 -0.36 3.08
C ALA A 16 9.38 0.58 2.16
N GLN A 17 8.89 0.81 0.94
CA GLN A 17 9.52 1.73 -0.01
C GLN A 17 9.44 3.19 0.49
N LEU A 18 8.29 3.62 0.99
CA LEU A 18 8.12 4.97 1.57
C LEU A 18 9.12 5.18 2.71
N TYR A 19 9.24 4.22 3.63
CA TYR A 19 10.25 4.28 4.69
C TYR A 19 11.70 4.33 4.15
N ARG A 20 12.04 3.42 3.23
CA ARG A 20 13.39 3.26 2.67
C ARG A 20 13.92 4.54 2.00
N TYR A 21 13.02 5.31 1.39
CA TYR A 21 13.32 6.56 0.70
C TYR A 21 12.98 7.81 1.52
N ASP A 22 12.62 7.65 2.79
CA ASP A 22 12.24 8.74 3.70
C ASP A 22 11.13 9.65 3.13
N LEU A 23 10.11 9.02 2.55
CA LEU A 23 8.95 9.70 1.98
C LEU A 23 7.84 9.82 3.03
N ALA A 24 7.24 11.01 3.12
CA ALA A 24 6.19 11.30 4.10
C ALA A 24 4.92 10.46 3.89
N GLY A 25 4.61 10.07 2.65
CA GLY A 25 3.40 9.32 2.35
C GLY A 25 3.18 9.10 0.85
N PHE A 26 1.92 8.84 0.49
CA PHE A 26 1.52 8.56 -0.88
C PHE A 26 0.21 9.25 -1.23
N LEU A 27 0.18 9.94 -2.37
CA LEU A 27 -1.01 10.59 -2.92
C LEU A 27 -1.64 9.70 -3.99
N HIS A 28 -2.97 9.55 -3.95
CA HIS A 28 -3.76 8.95 -5.02
C HIS A 28 -4.81 9.94 -5.49
N TRP A 29 -4.98 10.09 -6.80
CA TRP A 29 -5.83 11.12 -7.37
C TRP A 29 -7.32 10.86 -7.12
N ALA A 30 -7.74 9.60 -7.15
CA ALA A 30 -9.15 9.25 -7.04
C ALA A 30 -9.46 8.39 -5.82
N PHE A 31 -10.17 8.98 -4.87
CA PHE A 31 -10.73 8.24 -3.74
C PHE A 31 -12.08 7.61 -4.10
N ASN A 32 -12.97 8.39 -4.74
CA ASN A 32 -14.36 8.05 -5.03
C ASN A 32 -14.87 8.69 -6.35
N PHE A 33 -14.06 8.67 -7.42
CA PHE A 33 -14.47 9.26 -8.70
C PHE A 33 -15.39 8.27 -9.46
N TYR A 34 -16.70 8.42 -9.27
CA TYR A 34 -17.73 7.56 -9.88
C TYR A 34 -18.31 8.14 -11.17
N PHE A 35 -17.43 8.57 -12.08
CA PHE A 35 -17.83 9.09 -13.38
C PHE A 35 -16.93 8.55 -14.48
N THR A 36 -17.41 8.64 -15.72
CA THR A 36 -16.57 8.50 -16.92
C THR A 36 -15.57 9.65 -17.04
N GLN A 37 -14.59 9.51 -17.94
CA GLN A 37 -13.67 10.60 -18.25
C GLN A 37 -14.42 11.91 -18.55
N TYR A 38 -13.88 13.03 -18.04
CA TYR A 38 -14.47 14.37 -18.13
C TYR A 38 -15.81 14.53 -17.41
N SER A 39 -16.20 13.58 -16.56
CA SER A 39 -17.45 13.60 -15.79
C SER A 39 -18.70 13.70 -16.66
N THR A 40 -18.66 13.16 -17.88
CA THR A 40 -19.77 13.23 -18.84
C THR A 40 -20.96 12.38 -18.43
N ARG A 41 -20.74 11.32 -17.64
CA ARG A 41 -21.79 10.42 -17.15
C ARG A 41 -21.40 9.82 -15.79
N PRO A 42 -22.34 9.73 -14.83
CA PRO A 42 -22.12 8.94 -13.62
C PRO A 42 -22.04 7.44 -13.95
N LEU A 43 -21.32 6.69 -13.14
CA LEU A 43 -21.27 5.23 -13.23
C LEU A 43 -21.55 4.56 -11.90
N ASP A 44 -21.99 3.31 -11.98
CA ASP A 44 -22.08 2.42 -10.84
C ASP A 44 -20.75 1.68 -10.68
N PRO A 45 -19.94 1.95 -9.64
CA PRO A 45 -18.65 1.32 -9.45
C PRO A 45 -18.73 -0.19 -9.13
N PHE A 46 -19.92 -0.72 -8.83
CA PHE A 46 -20.15 -2.17 -8.69
C PHE A 46 -20.27 -2.88 -10.05
N VAL A 47 -20.56 -2.14 -11.11
CA VAL A 47 -20.82 -2.69 -12.46
C VAL A 47 -19.73 -2.25 -13.45
N GLU A 48 -19.35 -0.98 -13.42
CA GLU A 48 -18.41 -0.34 -14.34
C GLU A 48 -17.16 0.14 -13.58
N THR A 49 -16.00 -0.46 -13.87
CA THR A 49 -14.82 -0.33 -12.99
C THR A 49 -13.67 0.46 -13.60
N ASP A 50 -13.80 0.88 -14.86
CA ASP A 50 -12.76 1.44 -15.72
C ASP A 50 -13.07 2.88 -16.21
N ALA A 51 -14.05 3.53 -15.60
CA ALA A 51 -14.46 4.91 -15.89
C ALA A 51 -14.80 5.16 -17.38
N GLY A 52 -15.62 4.29 -17.95
CA GLY A 52 -15.95 4.35 -19.38
C GLY A 52 -14.78 3.92 -20.26
N ARG A 53 -14.01 2.91 -19.82
CA ARG A 53 -12.79 2.42 -20.50
C ARG A 53 -11.65 3.43 -20.60
N ALA A 54 -11.71 4.53 -19.85
CA ALA A 54 -10.70 5.57 -19.88
C ALA A 54 -9.48 5.23 -19.00
N PHE A 55 -9.67 4.47 -17.92
CA PHE A 55 -8.62 4.12 -16.98
C PHE A 55 -8.60 2.62 -16.69
N PRO A 56 -7.48 2.04 -16.24
CA PRO A 56 -7.45 0.66 -15.77
C PRO A 56 -8.46 0.43 -14.64
N ALA A 57 -9.06 -0.77 -14.62
CA ALA A 57 -10.06 -1.13 -13.61
C ALA A 57 -9.57 -0.89 -12.18
N GLY A 58 -10.32 -0.08 -11.43
CA GLY A 58 -10.03 0.29 -10.04
C GLY A 58 -9.05 1.45 -9.85
N ASP A 59 -8.65 2.17 -10.90
CA ASP A 59 -7.87 3.41 -10.76
C ASP A 59 -8.73 4.58 -10.24
N ALA A 60 -9.95 4.72 -10.74
CA ALA A 60 -10.83 5.85 -10.45
C ALA A 60 -11.47 5.83 -9.04
N PHE A 61 -11.30 4.77 -8.25
CA PHE A 61 -11.87 4.73 -6.90
C PHE A 61 -11.16 3.71 -6.01
N LEU A 62 -11.22 3.94 -4.70
CA LEU A 62 -10.73 3.05 -3.65
C LEU A 62 -11.84 2.58 -2.71
N VAL A 63 -12.94 3.31 -2.65
CA VAL A 63 -14.14 2.96 -1.87
C VAL A 63 -15.34 2.84 -2.80
N TYR A 64 -16.37 2.16 -2.33
CA TYR A 64 -17.66 2.00 -3.04
C TYR A 64 -18.75 2.77 -2.29
N PRO A 65 -19.83 3.21 -2.97
CA PRO A 65 -20.97 3.84 -2.30
C PRO A 65 -21.70 2.81 -1.43
N GLY A 66 -22.23 3.26 -0.30
CA GLY A 66 -23.03 2.47 0.63
C GLY A 66 -24.03 3.35 1.38
N GLU A 67 -25.06 2.74 1.96
CA GLU A 67 -26.18 3.45 2.59
C GLU A 67 -25.73 4.32 3.79
N ASP A 68 -24.87 3.78 4.64
CA ASP A 68 -24.34 4.46 5.84
C ASP A 68 -22.95 5.12 5.61
N GLY A 69 -22.53 5.22 4.35
CA GLY A 69 -21.22 5.77 3.98
C GLY A 69 -20.40 4.85 3.06
N PRO A 70 -19.14 5.22 2.77
CA PRO A 70 -18.32 4.49 1.82
C PRO A 70 -17.96 3.09 2.33
N ILE A 71 -18.24 2.08 1.51
CA ILE A 71 -17.80 0.70 1.72
C ILE A 71 -16.32 0.59 1.36
N ASP A 72 -15.52 0.05 2.28
CA ASP A 72 -14.09 -0.07 2.08
C ASP A 72 -13.75 -1.19 1.07
N SER A 73 -12.62 -1.05 0.39
CA SER A 73 -12.09 -2.09 -0.49
C SER A 73 -10.95 -2.86 0.16
N ILE A 74 -10.74 -4.08 -0.33
CA ILE A 74 -9.54 -4.87 -0.02
C ILE A 74 -8.26 -4.05 -0.29
N ARG A 75 -8.26 -3.19 -1.32
CA ARG A 75 -7.10 -2.37 -1.69
C ARG A 75 -6.87 -1.24 -0.68
N GLY A 76 -7.94 -0.64 -0.15
CA GLY A 76 -7.88 0.30 0.97
C GLY A 76 -7.28 -0.33 2.21
N GLN A 77 -7.78 -1.51 2.60
CA GLN A 77 -7.26 -2.28 3.74
C GLN A 77 -5.78 -2.65 3.59
N VAL A 78 -5.38 -3.16 2.43
CA VAL A 78 -3.97 -3.52 2.17
C VAL A 78 -3.07 -2.27 2.15
N PHE A 79 -3.58 -1.13 1.70
CA PHE A 79 -2.82 0.12 1.76
C PHE A 79 -2.67 0.63 3.20
N ARG A 80 -3.71 0.49 4.03
CA ARG A 80 -3.64 0.76 5.47
C ARG A 80 -2.55 -0.09 6.14
N GLU A 81 -2.44 -1.37 5.79
CA GLU A 81 -1.34 -2.24 6.26
C GLU A 81 0.04 -1.73 5.82
N ALA A 82 0.16 -1.26 4.57
CA ALA A 82 1.40 -0.63 4.08
C ALA A 82 1.83 0.56 4.97
N LEU A 83 0.89 1.45 5.29
CA LEU A 83 1.15 2.61 6.15
C LEU A 83 1.49 2.19 7.59
N GLN A 84 0.88 1.10 8.09
CA GLN A 84 1.25 0.52 9.38
C GLN A 84 2.66 -0.08 9.37
N ASP A 85 3.08 -0.69 8.26
CA ASP A 85 4.44 -1.22 8.08
C ASP A 85 5.46 -0.08 8.04
N GLN A 86 5.18 1.02 7.33
CA GLN A 86 6.00 2.24 7.36
C GLN A 86 6.18 2.77 8.79
N ARG A 87 5.09 2.90 9.56
CA ARG A 87 5.12 3.41 10.94
C ARG A 87 5.90 2.50 11.88
N ALA A 88 5.81 1.18 11.73
CA ALA A 88 6.59 0.24 12.52
C ALA A 88 8.09 0.37 12.25
N LEU A 89 8.48 0.58 10.99
CA LEU A 89 9.87 0.85 10.62
C LEU A 89 10.35 2.19 11.17
N GLN A 90 9.54 3.25 11.10
CA GLN A 90 9.86 4.55 11.71
C GLN A 90 10.01 4.45 13.24
N LEU A 91 9.19 3.64 13.91
CA LEU A 91 9.35 3.37 15.34
C LEU A 91 10.67 2.65 15.62
N LEU A 92 11.01 1.63 14.83
CA LEU A 92 12.31 0.95 14.95
C LEU A 92 13.48 1.89 14.74
N GLU A 93 13.39 2.80 13.76
CA GLU A 93 14.42 3.81 13.54
C GLU A 93 14.65 4.67 14.78
N LYS A 94 13.59 5.09 15.47
CA LYS A 94 13.70 5.83 16.75
C LYS A 94 14.36 4.99 17.85
N LEU A 95 14.12 3.68 17.88
CA LEU A 95 14.60 2.79 18.94
C LEU A 95 16.04 2.27 18.74
N GLN A 96 16.49 2.09 17.50
CA GLN A 96 17.79 1.46 17.21
C GLN A 96 18.60 2.15 16.10
N GLY A 97 18.12 3.28 15.57
CA GLY A 97 18.73 3.98 14.47
C GLY A 97 18.35 3.42 13.10
N ARG A 98 18.61 4.23 12.07
CA ARG A 98 18.21 3.95 10.68
C ARG A 98 18.94 2.75 10.10
N ASP A 99 20.26 2.69 10.21
CA ASP A 99 21.06 1.62 9.58
C ASP A 99 20.62 0.23 10.04
N LYS A 100 20.46 0.02 11.35
CA LYS A 100 19.98 -1.25 11.91
C LYS A 100 18.56 -1.59 11.44
N THR A 101 17.72 -0.58 11.23
CA THR A 101 16.34 -0.76 10.77
C THR A 101 16.28 -1.13 9.29
N ILE A 102 17.13 -0.52 8.46
CA ILE A 102 17.28 -0.86 7.04
C ILE A 102 17.83 -2.28 6.88
N THR A 103 18.85 -2.66 7.65
CA THR A 103 19.36 -4.04 7.65
C THR A 103 18.27 -5.05 8.03
N LEU A 104 17.43 -4.76 9.02
CA LEU A 104 16.31 -5.64 9.42
C LEU A 104 15.22 -5.71 8.35
N LEU A 105 14.91 -4.57 7.72
CA LEU A 105 13.94 -4.48 6.65
C LEU A 105 14.36 -5.36 5.47
N GLU A 106 15.60 -5.20 4.99
CA GLU A 106 16.12 -5.87 3.80
C GLU A 106 16.56 -7.32 4.07
N GLN A 107 16.47 -7.79 5.32
CA GLN A 107 16.77 -9.17 5.68
C GLN A 107 15.95 -10.17 4.84
N HIS A 108 16.63 -11.15 4.25
CA HIS A 108 16.08 -12.16 3.33
C HIS A 108 15.49 -11.59 2.01
N ALA A 109 15.69 -10.31 1.71
CA ALA A 109 15.50 -9.84 0.34
C ALA A 109 16.68 -10.30 -0.52
N SER A 110 16.43 -10.66 -1.78
CA SER A 110 17.48 -11.05 -2.72
C SER A 110 18.32 -9.86 -3.22
N ALA A 111 17.91 -8.64 -2.87
CA ALA A 111 18.57 -7.38 -3.19
C ALA A 111 18.00 -6.22 -2.37
N PRO A 112 18.70 -5.07 -2.35
CA PRO A 112 18.18 -3.85 -1.75
C PRO A 112 16.80 -3.47 -2.28
N ILE A 113 15.95 -2.98 -1.40
CA ILE A 113 14.59 -2.59 -1.75
C ILE A 113 14.66 -1.24 -2.45
N THR A 114 14.13 -1.19 -3.68
CA THR A 114 14.01 0.02 -4.48
C THR A 114 12.57 0.16 -4.98
N MET A 115 12.26 1.28 -5.64
CA MET A 115 10.96 1.47 -6.29
C MET A 115 10.67 0.44 -7.41
N LYS A 116 11.72 -0.15 -8.01
CA LYS A 116 11.61 -1.07 -9.15
C LYS A 116 11.88 -2.53 -8.79
N ARG A 117 12.78 -2.77 -7.83
CA ARG A 117 13.24 -4.09 -7.40
C ARG A 117 12.90 -4.28 -5.92
N TYR A 118 12.04 -5.25 -5.64
CA TYR A 118 11.56 -5.55 -4.29
C TYR A 118 10.95 -6.97 -4.26
N PRO A 119 10.84 -7.61 -3.08
CA PRO A 119 10.14 -8.89 -2.93
C PRO A 119 8.65 -8.77 -3.30
N ARG A 120 8.17 -9.65 -4.17
CA ARG A 120 6.77 -9.61 -4.69
C ARG A 120 5.84 -10.62 -4.03
N GLY A 121 6.36 -11.52 -3.19
CA GLY A 121 5.60 -12.57 -2.54
C GLY A 121 4.98 -12.13 -1.21
N LYS A 122 3.74 -12.56 -0.95
CA LYS A 122 3.03 -12.31 0.32
C LYS A 122 3.81 -12.82 1.55
N ALA A 123 4.47 -13.96 1.43
CA ALA A 123 5.22 -14.59 2.52
C ALA A 123 6.34 -13.68 3.04
N TRP A 124 7.06 -13.01 2.15
CA TRP A 124 8.13 -12.10 2.55
C TRP A 124 7.60 -10.90 3.32
N LEU A 125 6.49 -10.29 2.87
CA LEU A 125 5.86 -9.15 3.55
C LEU A 125 5.39 -9.50 4.96
N LEU A 126 4.71 -10.64 5.11
CA LEU A 126 4.25 -11.13 6.41
C LEU A 126 5.43 -11.41 7.34
N ALA A 127 6.47 -12.08 6.84
CA ALA A 127 7.68 -12.34 7.61
C ALA A 127 8.41 -11.04 8.00
N MET A 128 8.48 -10.05 7.10
CA MET A 128 9.05 -8.73 7.37
C MET A 128 8.30 -8.03 8.51
N ARG A 129 6.96 -8.01 8.46
CA ARG A 129 6.17 -7.42 9.56
C ARG A 129 6.39 -8.16 10.89
N GLN A 130 6.43 -9.49 10.88
CA GLN A 130 6.71 -10.27 12.08
C GLN A 130 8.12 -10.00 12.65
N ARG A 131 9.14 -9.83 11.79
CA ARG A 131 10.49 -9.43 12.23
C ARG A 131 10.44 -8.06 12.91
N CYS A 132 9.73 -7.09 12.33
CA CYS A 132 9.57 -5.76 12.90
C CYS A 132 8.90 -5.83 14.28
N ASN A 133 7.75 -6.52 14.38
CA ASN A 133 7.02 -6.67 15.65
C ASN A 133 7.89 -7.29 16.75
N ARG A 134 8.58 -8.40 16.44
CA ARG A 134 9.48 -9.05 17.41
C ARG A 134 10.63 -8.15 17.84
N ARG A 135 11.14 -7.31 16.93
CA ARG A 135 12.22 -6.39 17.27
C ARG A 135 11.73 -5.21 18.11
N ILE A 136 10.57 -4.66 17.79
CA ILE A 136 9.93 -3.59 18.60
C ILE A 136 9.72 -4.09 20.03
N ALA A 137 9.11 -5.27 20.21
CA ALA A 137 8.86 -5.86 21.53
C ALA A 137 10.12 -6.24 22.33
N LYS A 138 11.31 -6.23 21.72
CA LYS A 138 12.59 -6.43 22.42
C LYS A 138 13.29 -5.14 22.80
N LEU A 139 12.89 -4.02 22.19
CA LEU A 139 13.56 -2.72 22.33
C LEU A 139 12.73 -1.71 23.12
N GLY A 140 11.40 -1.86 23.10
CA GLY A 140 10.47 -1.16 23.99
C GLY A 140 9.91 -2.12 25.03
#